data_AF-I2FLZ3-F1
#
_entry.id   AF-I2FLZ3-F1
#
_cell.length_a   1.000
_cell.length_b   1.000
_cell.length_c   1.000
_cell.angle_alpha   90.00
_cell.angle_beta   90.00
_cell.angle_gamma   90.00
#
_symmetry.space_group_name_H-M   'P 1'
#
loop_
_entity.id
_entity.type
_entity.pdbx_description
1 polymer ?
#
loop_
_entity_poly.entity_id
_entity_poly.type
_entity_poly.pdbx_seq_one_letter_code
_entity_poly.pdbx_strand_id
1 'polypeptide(L)'
;MINHMGAQLEGNACKWWTSKLCIDRAQEGWLFHDWHYFTEHLAEQFNPCNTRMEAYNKLLALCLTSDAPGTATCHIKCFRNLEGQVNLDDNKLVINLFRGSLTHSLQEKFERNPPMKRWEWYREVEEINQQRMLLQQSAARHPSAAPP
;
A
#
# COMPACT_ATOMS: atom_id res chain seq x y z
N MET A 1 33.79 1.58 -15.23
CA MET A 1 33.10 2.83 -15.62
C MET A 1 32.34 3.45 -14.43
N ILE A 2 31.60 2.66 -13.65
CA ILE A 2 30.83 3.11 -12.47
C ILE A 2 31.70 3.66 -11.31
N ASN A 3 32.93 3.16 -11.13
CA ASN A 3 33.84 3.61 -10.06
C ASN A 3 34.21 5.11 -10.12
N HIS A 4 34.06 5.77 -11.27
CA HIS A 4 34.31 7.21 -11.42
C HIS A 4 33.06 8.07 -11.23
N MET A 5 31.88 7.46 -11.16
CA MET A 5 30.59 8.17 -11.09
C MET A 5 30.32 8.74 -9.70
N GLY A 6 30.81 8.08 -8.65
CA GLY A 6 30.70 8.57 -7.27
C GLY A 6 31.29 9.97 -7.06
N ALA A 7 32.34 10.32 -7.82
CA ALA A 7 32.99 11.63 -7.78
C ALA A 7 32.16 12.74 -8.46
N GLN A 8 31.14 12.37 -9.24
CA GLN A 8 30.23 13.31 -9.93
C GLN A 8 28.88 13.45 -9.23
N LEU A 9 28.63 12.68 -8.17
CA LEU A 9 27.41 12.79 -7.37
C LEU A 9 27.57 13.85 -6.28
N GLU A 10 26.59 14.74 -6.17
CA GLU A 10 26.57 15.79 -5.15
C GLU A 10 25.39 15.61 -4.18
N GLY A 11 25.49 16.23 -3.00
CA GLY A 11 24.41 16.26 -2.01
C GLY A 11 23.97 14.87 -1.50
N ASN A 12 22.65 14.62 -1.47
CA ASN A 12 22.08 13.39 -0.92
C ASN A 12 22.45 12.13 -1.73
N ALA A 13 22.69 12.27 -3.04
CA ALA A 13 23.13 11.17 -3.89
C ALA A 13 24.56 10.71 -3.54
N CYS A 14 25.45 11.64 -3.19
CA CYS A 14 26.81 11.34 -2.71
C CYS A 14 26.79 10.56 -1.37
N LYS A 15 25.92 10.97 -0.45
CA LYS A 15 25.74 10.29 0.86
C LYS A 15 25.19 8.88 0.70
N TRP A 16 24.21 8.69 -0.20
CA TRP A 16 23.67 7.37 -0.54
C TRP A 16 24.75 6.46 -1.16
N TRP A 17 25.51 6.98 -2.12
CA TRP A 17 26.61 6.26 -2.78
C TRP A 17 27.66 5.78 -1.77
N THR A 18 28.10 6.67 -0.88
CA THR A 18 29.08 6.36 0.17
C THR A 18 28.54 5.32 1.16
N SER A 19 27.25 5.38 1.51
CA SER A 19 26.59 4.40 2.38
C SER A 19 26.55 3.00 1.75
N LYS A 20 26.30 2.90 0.43
CA LYS A 20 26.28 1.62 -0.29
C LYS A 20 27.67 1.00 -0.43
N LEU A 21 28.72 1.80 -0.63
CA LEU A 21 30.11 1.33 -0.65
C LEU A 21 30.60 0.84 0.73
N CYS A 22 30.14 1.44 1.82
CA CYS A 22 30.53 1.02 3.17
C CYS A 22 30.06 -0.39 3.56
N ILE A 23 28.98 -0.88 2.94
CA ILE A 23 28.42 -2.22 3.20
C ILE A 23 29.23 -3.30 2.49
N ASP A 24 29.97 -2.96 1.43
CA ASP A 24 30.70 -3.90 0.59
C ASP A 24 32.20 -3.61 0.58
N ARG A 25 32.83 -3.67 1.76
CA ARG A 25 34.29 -3.45 1.89
C ARG A 25 35.14 -4.59 1.32
N ALA A 26 34.53 -5.73 0.95
CA ALA A 26 35.25 -6.95 0.57
C ALA A 26 35.01 -7.39 -0.88
N GLN A 27 34.02 -6.87 -1.60
CA GLN A 27 33.89 -7.12 -3.03
C GLN A 27 34.11 -5.84 -3.83
N GLU A 28 35.04 -5.93 -4.78
CA GLU A 28 35.40 -4.90 -5.75
C GLU A 28 34.21 -4.53 -6.65
N GLY A 29 33.27 -3.74 -6.14
CA GLY A 29 32.20 -3.13 -6.92
C GLY A 29 31.13 -4.11 -7.41
N TRP A 30 30.85 -5.20 -6.69
CA TRP A 30 29.86 -6.16 -7.15
C TRP A 30 28.40 -5.71 -6.96
N LEU A 31 28.11 -4.67 -6.18
CA LEU A 31 26.74 -4.16 -6.13
C LEU A 31 26.29 -3.45 -7.43
N PHE A 32 27.25 -3.01 -8.25
CA PHE A 32 27.02 -2.17 -9.42
C PHE A 32 27.96 -2.54 -10.58
N HIS A 33 28.17 -3.82 -10.86
CA HIS A 33 28.89 -4.23 -12.07
C HIS A 33 28.04 -4.09 -13.34
N ASP A 34 26.72 -4.08 -13.18
CA ASP A 34 25.78 -3.87 -14.26
C ASP A 34 25.29 -2.42 -14.26
N TRP A 35 25.59 -1.70 -15.34
CA TRP A 35 25.11 -0.34 -15.59
C TRP A 35 23.58 -0.30 -15.63
N HIS A 36 22.94 -1.33 -16.16
CA HIS A 36 21.49 -1.42 -16.19
C HIS A 36 20.94 -1.50 -14.77
N TYR A 37 21.41 -2.45 -13.97
CA TYR A 37 21.05 -2.60 -12.56
C TYR A 37 21.26 -1.32 -11.73
N PHE A 38 22.40 -0.63 -11.94
CA PHE A 38 22.68 0.65 -11.28
C PHE A 38 21.68 1.74 -11.69
N THR A 39 21.43 1.92 -12.99
CA THR A 39 20.48 2.94 -13.47
C THR A 39 19.04 2.65 -13.05
N GLU A 40 18.65 1.38 -12.99
CA GLU A 40 17.33 0.95 -12.50
C GLU A 40 17.17 1.30 -11.02
N HIS A 41 18.14 0.94 -10.18
CA HIS A 41 18.11 1.28 -8.75
C HIS A 41 18.17 2.78 -8.49
N LEU A 42 18.96 3.52 -9.26
CA LEU A 42 19.05 4.97 -9.14
C LEU A 42 17.74 5.64 -9.58
N ALA A 43 17.10 5.15 -10.64
CA ALA A 43 15.78 5.59 -11.06
C ALA A 43 14.71 5.22 -10.04
N GLU A 44 14.74 4.03 -9.46
CA GLU A 44 13.78 3.66 -8.41
C GLU A 44 13.83 4.61 -7.21
N GLN A 45 15.04 5.01 -6.79
CA GLN A 45 15.26 5.80 -5.58
C GLN A 45 15.12 7.32 -5.80
N PHE A 46 15.49 7.83 -6.98
CA PHE A 46 15.61 9.27 -7.22
C PHE A 46 14.82 9.77 -8.44
N ASN A 47 14.08 8.93 -9.16
CA ASN A 47 13.21 9.40 -10.23
C ASN A 47 11.92 10.01 -9.63
N PRO A 48 11.69 11.33 -9.75
CA PRO A 48 10.45 11.97 -9.31
C PRO A 48 9.21 11.45 -10.09
N CYS A 49 9.40 10.70 -11.16
CA CYS A 49 8.36 10.03 -11.93
C CYS A 49 8.29 8.51 -11.68
N ASN A 50 8.82 8.00 -10.56
CA ASN A 50 8.62 6.60 -10.19
C ASN A 50 7.15 6.38 -9.76
N THR A 51 6.30 6.09 -10.74
CA THR A 51 4.85 5.84 -10.57
C THR A 51 4.57 4.70 -9.60
N ARG A 52 5.46 3.70 -9.53
CA ARG A 52 5.37 2.58 -8.57
C ARG A 52 5.59 3.07 -7.14
N MET A 53 6.60 3.91 -6.91
CA MET A 53 6.86 4.51 -5.59
C MET A 53 5.76 5.49 -5.18
N GLU A 54 5.23 6.27 -6.12
CA GLU A 54 4.08 7.14 -5.87
C GLU A 54 2.84 6.33 -5.48
N ALA A 55 2.55 5.25 -6.21
CA ALA A 55 1.46 4.33 -5.88
C ALA A 55 1.66 3.69 -4.50
N TYR A 56 2.89 3.33 -4.15
CA TYR A 56 3.23 2.77 -2.84
C TYR A 56 3.02 3.79 -1.71
N ASN A 57 3.46 5.03 -1.89
CA ASN A 57 3.22 6.10 -0.92
C ASN A 57 1.72 6.39 -0.75
N LYS A 58 0.96 6.41 -1.86
CA LYS A 58 -0.50 6.53 -1.83
C LYS A 58 -1.14 5.34 -1.10
N LEU A 59 -0.63 4.12 -1.29
CA LEU A 59 -1.12 2.92 -0.60
C LEU A 59 -0.86 3.00 0.91
N LEU A 60 0.32 3.46 1.33
CA LEU A 60 0.66 3.65 2.75
C LEU A 60 -0.20 4.73 3.42
N ALA A 61 -0.57 5.77 2.69
CA ALA A 61 -1.41 6.87 3.18
C ALA A 61 -2.92 6.59 3.06
N LEU A 62 -3.32 5.51 2.39
CA LEU A 62 -4.71 5.19 2.15
C LEU A 62 -5.36 4.68 3.44
N CYS A 63 -6.36 5.41 3.93
CA CYS A 63 -7.14 5.03 5.10
C CYS A 63 -8.63 5.21 4.82
N LEU A 64 -9.43 4.24 5.25
CA LEU A 64 -10.88 4.36 5.31
C LEU A 64 -11.25 5.21 6.52
N THR A 65 -11.82 6.40 6.26
CA THR A 65 -12.10 7.40 7.30
C THR A 65 -13.51 7.31 7.88
N SER A 66 -14.39 6.52 7.26
CA SER A 66 -15.80 6.43 7.65
C SER A 66 -16.39 5.05 7.36
N ASP A 67 -17.24 4.60 8.27
CA ASP A 67 -18.04 3.38 8.16
C ASP A 67 -19.37 3.58 7.42
N ALA A 68 -19.59 4.76 6.83
CA ALA A 68 -20.81 5.07 6.10
C ALA A 68 -21.06 4.05 4.97
N PRO A 69 -22.32 3.64 4.74
CA PRO A 69 -22.60 2.60 3.74
C PRO A 69 -22.11 3.00 2.34
N GLY A 70 -21.36 2.10 1.69
CA GLY A 70 -20.77 2.32 0.37
C GLY A 70 -19.29 2.76 0.39
N THR A 71 -18.78 3.32 1.49
CA THR A 71 -17.41 3.83 1.56
C THR A 71 -16.37 2.72 1.44
N ALA A 72 -16.61 1.58 2.10
CA ALA A 72 -15.66 0.47 2.09
C ALA A 72 -15.51 -0.16 0.70
N THR A 73 -16.58 -0.22 -0.10
CA THR A 73 -16.49 -0.67 -1.51
C THR A 73 -15.60 0.26 -2.35
N CYS A 74 -15.72 1.58 -2.18
CA CYS A 74 -14.84 2.54 -2.83
C CYS A 74 -13.38 2.37 -2.37
N HIS A 75 -13.17 2.18 -1.06
CA HIS A 75 -11.85 1.95 -0.48
C HIS A 75 -11.17 0.70 -1.03
N ILE A 76 -11.87 -0.44 -1.08
CA ILE A 76 -11.34 -1.69 -1.65
C ILE A 76 -10.92 -1.49 -3.11
N LYS A 77 -11.74 -0.79 -3.92
CA LYS A 77 -11.40 -0.49 -5.32
C LYS A 77 -10.12 0.34 -5.42
N CYS A 78 -10.00 1.40 -4.62
CA CYS A 78 -8.80 2.24 -4.59
C CYS A 78 -7.56 1.45 -4.14
N PHE A 79 -7.70 0.66 -3.06
CA PHE A 79 -6.62 -0.16 -2.53
C PHE A 79 -6.11 -1.17 -3.55
N ARG A 80 -7.01 -1.96 -4.18
CA ARG A 80 -6.65 -2.97 -5.18
C ARG A 80 -6.00 -2.36 -6.43
N ASN A 81 -6.44 -1.18 -6.85
CA ASN A 81 -5.83 -0.47 -7.97
C ASN A 81 -4.39 -0.05 -7.66
N LEU A 82 -4.14 0.49 -6.46
CA LEU A 82 -2.80 0.87 -6.01
C LEU A 82 -1.91 -0.37 -5.80
N GLU A 83 -2.44 -1.41 -5.16
CA GLU A 83 -1.76 -2.70 -4.99
C GLU A 83 -1.25 -3.26 -6.32
N GLY A 84 -2.09 -3.25 -7.36
CA GLY A 84 -1.71 -3.70 -8.71
C GLY A 84 -0.63 -2.83 -9.37
N GLN A 85 -0.64 -1.52 -9.11
CA GLN A 85 0.40 -0.60 -9.62
C GLN A 85 1.74 -0.79 -8.91
N VAL A 86 1.73 -1.15 -7.63
CA VAL A 86 2.95 -1.43 -6.87
C VAL A 86 3.53 -2.81 -7.24
N ASN A 87 2.69 -3.75 -7.67
CA ASN A 87 3.05 -5.15 -7.90
C ASN A 87 3.61 -5.83 -6.63
N LEU A 88 2.82 -5.82 -5.55
CA LEU A 88 3.18 -6.44 -4.27
C LEU A 88 2.89 -7.95 -4.26
N ASP A 89 3.95 -8.75 -4.36
CA ASP A 89 3.87 -10.21 -4.30
C ASP A 89 3.75 -10.78 -2.88
N ASP A 90 4.22 -10.04 -1.86
CA ASP A 90 4.10 -10.46 -0.46
C ASP A 90 2.64 -10.35 0.04
N ASN A 91 1.95 -11.49 0.06
CA ASN A 91 0.59 -11.63 0.59
C ASN A 91 0.43 -11.15 2.02
N LYS A 92 1.41 -11.41 2.89
CA LYS A 92 1.32 -11.05 4.31
C LYS A 92 1.41 -9.54 4.47
N LEU A 93 2.32 -8.90 3.73
CA LEU A 93 2.44 -7.44 3.70
C LEU A 93 1.16 -6.79 3.20
N VAL A 94 0.60 -7.27 2.09
CA VAL A 94 -0.64 -6.72 1.52
C VAL A 94 -1.80 -6.83 2.51
N ILE A 95 -1.95 -7.98 3.17
CA ILE A 95 -3.00 -8.17 4.20
C ILE A 95 -2.81 -7.19 5.36
N ASN A 96 -1.58 -7.00 5.84
CA ASN A 96 -1.30 -6.06 6.93
C ASN A 96 -1.60 -4.62 6.54
N LEU A 97 -1.20 -4.20 5.34
CA LEU A 97 -1.51 -2.86 4.81
C LEU A 97 -3.01 -2.66 4.66
N PHE A 98 -3.71 -3.64 4.09
CA PHE A 98 -5.15 -3.56 3.92
C PHE A 98 -5.85 -3.47 5.28
N ARG A 99 -5.54 -4.37 6.22
CA ARG A 99 -6.11 -4.35 7.57
C ARG A 99 -5.84 -3.01 8.27
N GLY A 100 -4.61 -2.50 8.21
CA GLY A 100 -4.22 -1.23 8.81
C GLY A 100 -4.93 -0.02 8.20
N SER A 101 -5.34 -0.11 6.94
CA SER A 101 -6.10 0.95 6.26
C SER A 101 -7.58 1.00 6.64
N LEU A 102 -8.13 -0.01 7.34
CA LEU A 102 -9.55 -0.06 7.69
C LEU A 102 -9.87 0.81 8.92
N THR A 103 -11.15 1.19 9.08
CA THR A 103 -11.66 1.77 10.32
C THR A 103 -11.51 0.78 11.49
N HIS A 104 -11.40 1.31 12.71
CA HIS A 104 -11.33 0.48 13.92
C HIS A 104 -12.49 -0.52 14.01
N SER A 105 -13.72 -0.08 13.70
CA SER A 105 -14.91 -0.92 13.79
C SER A 105 -14.89 -2.12 12.84
N LEU A 106 -14.24 -1.98 11.68
CA LEU A 106 -14.04 -3.08 10.74
C LEU A 106 -12.89 -3.97 11.19
N GLN A 107 -11.78 -3.39 11.67
CA GLN A 107 -10.65 -4.17 12.18
C GLN A 107 -11.06 -5.13 13.31
N GLU A 108 -11.88 -4.66 14.25
CA GLU A 108 -12.41 -5.47 15.36
C GLU A 108 -13.14 -6.74 14.91
N LYS A 109 -13.84 -6.70 13.76
CA LYS A 109 -14.57 -7.86 13.22
C LYS A 109 -13.64 -9.02 12.87
N PHE A 110 -12.39 -8.73 12.56
CA PHE A 110 -11.40 -9.70 12.11
C PHE A 110 -10.37 -10.05 13.18
N GLU A 111 -10.45 -9.50 14.40
CA GLU A 111 -9.49 -9.82 15.46
C GLU A 111 -9.55 -11.28 15.91
N ARG A 112 -10.76 -11.83 16.00
CA ARG A 112 -10.98 -13.20 16.48
C ARG A 112 -10.79 -14.24 15.39
N ASN A 113 -11.31 -13.97 14.20
CA ASN A 113 -11.29 -14.87 13.05
C ASN A 113 -10.84 -14.09 11.80
N PRO A 114 -9.54 -13.74 11.69
CA PRO A 114 -9.04 -13.08 10.51
C PRO A 114 -9.05 -14.03 9.31
N PRO A 115 -9.44 -13.56 8.11
CA PRO A 115 -9.32 -14.36 6.90
C PRO A 115 -7.87 -14.72 6.62
N MET A 116 -7.64 -15.92 6.07
CA MET A 116 -6.28 -16.40 5.79
C MET A 116 -5.77 -15.91 4.45
N LYS A 117 -6.67 -15.69 3.47
CA LYS A 117 -6.29 -15.32 2.11
C LYS A 117 -6.59 -13.85 1.83
N ARG A 118 -5.72 -13.22 1.03
CA ARG A 118 -5.85 -11.83 0.56
C ARG A 118 -7.24 -11.53 -0.01
N TRP A 119 -7.76 -12.41 -0.88
CA TRP A 119 -9.08 -12.20 -1.50
C TRP A 119 -10.25 -12.28 -0.51
N GLU A 120 -10.13 -13.08 0.54
CA GLU A 120 -11.19 -13.23 1.55
C GLU A 120 -11.35 -11.96 2.38
N TRP A 121 -10.24 -11.26 2.68
CA TRP A 121 -10.28 -9.94 3.31
C TRP A 121 -11.11 -8.93 2.52
N TYR A 122 -10.90 -8.83 1.20
CA TYR A 122 -11.65 -7.90 0.36
C TYR A 122 -13.13 -8.25 0.31
N ARG A 123 -13.44 -9.54 0.13
CA ARG A 123 -14.81 -10.05 0.07
C ARG A 123 -15.57 -9.77 1.37
N GLU A 124 -15.00 -10.11 2.52
CA GLU A 124 -15.71 -9.98 3.80
C GLU A 124 -15.95 -8.52 4.19
N VAL A 125 -15.00 -7.62 3.92
CA VAL A 125 -15.22 -6.18 4.13
C VAL A 125 -16.33 -5.66 3.21
N GLU A 126 -16.37 -6.11 1.95
CA GLU A 126 -17.44 -5.74 1.02
C GLU A 126 -18.81 -6.29 1.45
N GLU A 127 -18.88 -7.53 1.92
CA GLU A 127 -20.11 -8.14 2.46
C GLU A 127 -20.66 -7.36 3.66
N ILE A 128 -19.80 -6.99 4.62
CA ILE A 128 -20.20 -6.15 5.77
C ILE A 128 -20.75 -4.81 5.28
N ASN A 129 -20.10 -4.19 4.30
CA ASN A 129 -20.55 -2.92 3.75
C ASN A 129 -21.90 -3.05 3.04
N GLN A 130 -22.12 -4.11 2.26
CA GLN A 130 -23.40 -4.39 1.61
C GLN A 130 -24.52 -4.62 2.62
N GLN A 131 -24.26 -5.35 3.71
CA GLN A 131 -25.22 -5.54 4.79
C GLN A 131 -25.60 -4.18 5.42
N ARG A 132 -24.62 -3.31 5.69
CA ARG A 132 -24.87 -1.95 6.20
C ARG A 132 -25.73 -1.13 5.23
N MET A 133 -25.49 -1.23 3.92
CA MET A 133 -26.29 -0.56 2.89
C MET A 133 -27.74 -1.06 2.88
N LEU A 134 -27.95 -2.38 2.95
CA LEU A 134 -29.29 -2.99 2.99
C LEU A 134 -30.07 -2.55 4.22
N LEU A 135 -29.43 -2.54 5.40
CA LEU A 135 -30.03 -2.08 6.64
C LEU A 135 -30.45 -0.60 6.54
N GLN A 136 -29.60 0.27 6.00
CA GLN A 136 -29.93 1.67 5.81
C GLN A 136 -31.13 1.87 4.87
N GLN A 137 -31.20 1.11 3.77
CA GLN A 137 -32.33 1.17 2.84
C GLN A 137 -33.63 0.70 3.48
N SER A 138 -33.58 -0.36 4.30
CA SER A 138 -34.77 -0.83 5.03
C SER A 138 -35.27 0.21 6.05
N ALA A 139 -34.37 0.86 6.78
CA ALA A 139 -34.71 1.90 7.75
C ALA A 139 -35.33 3.15 7.08
N ALA A 140 -34.83 3.53 5.90
CA ALA A 140 -35.38 4.64 5.13
C ALA A 140 -36.79 4.36 4.57
N ARG A 141 -37.14 3.09 4.33
CA ARG A 141 -38.46 2.68 3.83
C ARG A 141 -39.52 2.56 4.93
N HIS A 142 -39.10 2.39 6.19
CA HIS A 142 -39.98 2.32 7.35
C HIS A 142 -39.55 3.34 8.41
N PRO A 143 -39.74 4.65 8.18
CA PRO A 143 -39.58 5.63 9.25
C PRO A 143 -40.59 5.29 10.33
N SER A 144 -40.10 4.92 11.52
CA SER A 144 -40.94 4.56 12.67
C SER A 144 -42.01 5.62 12.87
N ALA A 145 -43.29 5.24 12.73
CA ALA A 145 -44.41 6.09 13.10
C ALA A 145 -44.24 6.44 14.59
N ALA A 146 -43.96 7.69 14.89
CA ALA A 146 -43.95 8.19 16.27
C ALA A 146 -45.37 8.02 16.85
N PRO A 147 -45.54 7.50 18.07
CA PRO A 147 -46.85 7.44 18.71
C PRO A 147 -47.34 8.87 19.05
N PRO A 148 -48.66 9.09 19.10
CA PRO A 148 -49.29 10.39 19.33
C PRO A 148 -49.05 10.95 20.74
#